data_AF-A0A7L8SKY6-F1
#
_entry.id   AF-A0A7L8SKY6-F1
#
_cell.length_a   1.000
_cell.length_b   1.000
_cell.length_c   1.000
_cell.angle_alpha   90.00
_cell.angle_beta   90.00
_cell.angle_gamma   90.00
#
_symmetry.space_group_name_H-M   'P 1'
#
loop_
_entity.id
_entity.type
_entity.pdbx_description
1 polymer ?
#
loop_
_entity_poly.entity_id
_entity_poly.type
_entity_poly.pdbx_seq_one_letter_code
_entity_poly.pdbx_strand_id
1 'polypeptide(L)'
;MSAGSRLVLSVLSWAASIPVLNVLLGGLERRRVLTLTGPMVALVAGALLLWAGLIYWRQVPATRSIARRITYFIAYLTVMALLGLIGVWAAFWATVAIHGL
;
A
#
# COMPACT_ATOMS: atom_id res chain seq x y z
N MET A 1 -17.15 0.86 -16.19
CA MET A 1 -15.76 0.51 -15.79
C MET A 1 -15.60 -0.99 -15.76
N SER A 2 -14.60 -1.54 -16.45
CA SER A 2 -14.33 -2.99 -16.48
C SER A 2 -13.71 -3.47 -15.16
N ALA A 3 -13.85 -4.76 -14.83
CA ALA A 3 -13.29 -5.34 -13.61
C ALA A 3 -11.77 -5.09 -13.49
N GLY A 4 -11.03 -5.21 -14.61
CA GLY A 4 -9.58 -4.91 -14.64
C GLY A 4 -9.25 -3.45 -14.32
N SER A 5 -10.02 -2.47 -14.83
CA SER A 5 -9.79 -1.06 -14.51
C SER A 5 -10.00 -0.74 -13.03
N ARG A 6 -10.95 -1.43 -12.38
CA ARG A 6 -11.18 -1.30 -10.93
C ARG A 6 -10.01 -1.89 -10.12
N LEU A 7 -9.40 -2.98 -10.60
CA LEU A 7 -8.19 -3.56 -9.99
C LEU A 7 -7.06 -2.55 -10.01
N VAL A 8 -6.74 -2.04 -11.20
CA VAL A 8 -5.63 -1.12 -11.41
C VAL A 8 -5.81 0.13 -10.55
N LEU A 9 -6.99 0.75 -10.57
CA LEU A 9 -7.27 1.91 -9.71
C LEU A 9 -7.17 1.58 -8.21
N SER A 10 -7.65 0.42 -7.77
CA SER A 10 -7.54 0.04 -6.35
C SER A 10 -6.09 -0.14 -5.92
N VAL A 11 -5.29 -0.80 -6.76
CA VAL A 11 -3.87 -1.05 -6.53
C VAL A 11 -3.06 0.25 -6.56
N LEU A 12 -3.34 1.13 -7.52
CA LEU A 12 -2.71 2.46 -7.58
C LEU A 12 -3.10 3.33 -6.39
N SER A 13 -4.37 3.30 -5.97
CA SER A 13 -4.83 4.04 -4.79
C SER A 13 -4.15 3.52 -3.51
N TRP A 14 -4.00 2.20 -3.40
CA TRP A 14 -3.23 1.59 -2.32
C TRP A 14 -1.76 2.03 -2.35
N ALA A 15 -1.10 1.99 -3.51
CA ALA A 15 0.30 2.41 -3.63
C ALA A 15 0.49 3.90 -3.32
N ALA A 16 -0.41 4.76 -3.80
CA ALA A 16 -0.39 6.21 -3.55
C ALA A 16 -0.67 6.55 -2.08
N SER A 17 -1.41 5.70 -1.35
CA SER A 17 -1.67 5.93 0.07
C SER A 17 -0.39 5.87 0.91
N ILE A 18 0.62 5.11 0.49
CA ILE A 18 1.90 4.97 1.21
C ILE A 18 2.62 6.32 1.37
N PRO A 19 2.98 7.05 0.29
CA PRO A 19 3.61 8.36 0.41
C PRO A 19 2.69 9.41 1.06
N VAL A 20 1.38 9.35 0.79
CA VAL A 20 0.41 10.28 1.39
C VAL A 20 0.35 10.13 2.91
N LEU A 21 0.24 8.89 3.41
CA LEU A 21 0.26 8.59 4.83
C LEU A 21 1.59 8.98 5.46
N ASN A 22 2.71 8.72 4.79
CA ASN A 22 4.03 9.12 5.30
C ASN A 22 4.13 10.64 5.50
N VAL A 23 3.72 11.43 4.50
CA VAL A 23 3.77 12.90 4.59
C VAL A 23 2.79 13.43 5.65
N LEU A 24 1.56 12.90 5.70
CA LEU A 24 0.55 13.31 6.68
C LEU A 24 0.99 13.00 8.11
N LEU A 25 1.39 11.76 8.37
CA LEU A 25 1.78 11.30 9.70
C LEU A 25 3.09 11.96 10.15
N GLY A 26 4.09 12.07 9.26
CA GLY A 26 5.33 12.78 9.56
C GLY A 26 5.11 14.28 9.81
N GLY A 27 4.18 14.90 9.09
CA GLY A 27 3.78 16.28 9.33
C GLY A 27 3.07 16.48 10.68
N LEU A 28 2.17 15.56 11.05
CA LEU A 28 1.48 15.55 12.35
C LEU A 28 2.44 15.34 13.52
N GLU A 29 3.42 14.47 13.36
CA GLU A 29 4.48 14.23 14.35
C GLU A 29 5.35 15.46 14.57
N ARG A 30 5.78 16.11 13.48
CA ARG A 30 6.56 17.36 13.59
C ARG A 30 5.79 18.48 14.27
N ARG A 31 4.47 18.56 14.06
CA ARG A 31 3.60 19.52 14.75
C ARG A 31 3.28 19.14 16.21
N ARG A 32 3.84 18.03 16.71
CA ARG A 32 3.56 17.42 18.03
C ARG A 32 2.07 17.15 18.28
N VAL A 33 1.28 16.99 17.21
CA VAL A 33 -0.15 16.67 17.29
C VAL A 33 -0.34 15.17 17.51
N LEU A 34 0.56 14.35 16.97
CA LEU A 34 0.50 12.90 17.03
C LEU A 34 1.89 12.31 17.24
N THR A 35 2.10 11.53 18.29
CA THR A 35 3.37 10.82 18.49
C THR A 35 3.35 9.51 17.72
N LEU A 36 4.18 9.39 16.68
CA LEU A 36 4.35 8.14 15.95
C LEU A 36 5.17 7.15 16.77
N THR A 37 4.46 6.29 17.51
CA THR A 37 5.09 5.19 18.24
C THR A 37 5.24 3.97 17.33
N GLY A 38 6.23 3.10 17.62
CA GLY A 38 6.42 1.84 16.91
C GLY A 38 5.13 1.00 16.73
N PRO A 39 4.28 0.86 17.75
CA PRO A 39 2.97 0.20 17.62
C PRO A 39 2.04 0.87 16.61
N MET A 40 2.04 2.21 16.53
CA MET A 40 1.20 2.93 15.58
C MET A 40 1.66 2.72 14.13
N VAL A 41 2.97 2.69 13.90
CA VAL A 41 3.55 2.34 12.59
C VAL A 41 3.17 0.91 12.21
N ALA A 42 3.26 -0.04 13.16
CA ALA A 42 2.86 -1.43 12.95
C ALA A 42 1.35 -1.56 12.63
N LEU A 43 0.49 -0.78 13.29
CA LEU A 43 -0.95 -0.75 12.99
C LEU A 43 -1.23 -0.23 11.57
N VAL A 44 -0.56 0.84 11.14
CA VAL A 44 -0.72 1.40 9.79
C VAL A 44 -0.23 0.41 8.74
N ALA A 45 0.92 -0.23 8.96
CA ALA A 45 1.43 -1.28 8.08
C ALA A 45 0.45 -2.47 8.01
N GLY A 46 -0.09 -2.90 9.15
CA GLY A 46 -1.10 -3.96 9.23
C GLY A 46 -2.39 -3.60 8.48
N ALA A 47 -2.86 -2.36 8.59
CA ALA A 47 -4.03 -1.87 7.86
C ALA A 47 -3.79 -1.85 6.33
N LEU A 48 -2.59 -1.46 5.89
CA LEU A 48 -2.21 -1.51 4.47
C LEU A 48 -2.16 -2.95 3.95
N LEU A 49 -1.62 -3.89 4.72
CA LEU A 49 -1.61 -5.31 4.37
C LEU A 49 -3.03 -5.90 4.32
N LEU A 50 -3.89 -5.55 5.28
CA LEU A 50 -5.28 -5.97 5.29
C LEU A 50 -6.02 -5.43 4.04
N TRP A 51 -5.78 -4.16 3.70
CA TRP A 51 -6.38 -3.55 2.52
C TRP A 51 -5.90 -4.20 1.22
N ALA A 52 -4.61 -4.55 1.12
CA ALA A 52 -4.07 -5.35 0.02
C ALA A 52 -4.76 -6.72 -0.06
N GLY A 53 -4.99 -7.39 1.07
CA GLY A 53 -5.74 -8.65 1.12
C GLY A 53 -7.19 -8.50 0.65
N LEU A 54 -7.86 -7.41 1.04
CA LEU A 54 -9.24 -7.12 0.61
C LEU A 54 -9.35 -6.85 -0.89
N ILE A 55 -8.35 -6.18 -1.49
CA ILE A 55 -8.29 -5.97 -2.96
C ILE A 55 -8.19 -7.32 -3.68
N TYR A 56 -7.33 -8.22 -3.20
CA TYR A 56 -7.19 -9.57 -3.75
C TYR A 56 -8.49 -10.37 -3.61
N TRP A 57 -9.07 -10.38 -2.40
CA TRP A 57 -10.30 -11.12 -2.10
C TRP A 57 -11.49 -10.67 -2.97
N ARG A 58 -11.67 -9.36 -3.14
CA ARG A 58 -12.79 -8.82 -3.93
C ARG A 58 -12.67 -9.09 -5.43
N GLN A 59 -11.46 -9.30 -5.95
CA GLN A 59 -11.22 -9.26 -7.39
C GLN A 59 -10.71 -10.57 -7.98
N VAL A 60 -10.28 -11.54 -7.16
CA VAL A 60 -9.96 -12.88 -7.64
C VAL A 60 -11.22 -13.74 -7.59
N PRO A 61 -11.84 -14.06 -8.75
CA PRO A 61 -12.93 -15.03 -8.79
C PRO A 61 -12.40 -16.40 -8.35
N ALA A 62 -13.23 -17.18 -7.67
CA ALA A 62 -12.90 -18.52 -7.18
C ALA A 62 -12.58 -19.46 -8.35
N THR A 63 -11.34 -19.44 -8.84
CA THR A 63 -10.86 -20.38 -9.84
C THR A 63 -10.75 -21.78 -9.24
N ARG A 64 -11.38 -22.77 -9.88
CA ARG A 64 -11.40 -24.19 -9.45
C ARG A 64 -10.00 -24.84 -9.33
N SER A 65 -8.98 -24.29 -9.99
CA SER A 65 -7.61 -24.81 -9.96
C SER A 65 -6.77 -24.13 -8.88
N ILE A 66 -6.36 -24.89 -7.87
CA ILE A 66 -5.47 -24.47 -6.78
C ILE A 66 -4.12 -23.98 -7.34
N ALA A 67 -3.57 -24.68 -8.35
CA ALA A 67 -2.30 -24.31 -8.98
C ALA A 67 -2.36 -22.90 -9.61
N ARG A 68 -3.39 -22.60 -10.41
CA ARG A 68 -3.57 -21.24 -10.97
C ARG A 68 -3.76 -20.19 -9.88
N ARG A 69 -4.49 -20.51 -8.82
CA ARG A 69 -4.72 -19.59 -7.70
C ARG A 69 -3.43 -19.21 -6.99
N ILE A 70 -2.52 -20.17 -6.79
CA ILE A 70 -1.20 -19.91 -6.20
C ILE A 70 -0.36 -19.02 -7.12
N THR A 71 -0.32 -19.29 -8.43
CA THR A 71 0.41 -18.45 -9.38
C THR A 71 -0.13 -17.01 -9.41
N TYR A 72 -1.45 -16.83 -9.43
CA TYR A 72 -2.07 -15.49 -9.35
C TYR A 72 -1.78 -14.79 -8.02
N PHE A 73 -1.75 -15.53 -6.92
CA PHE A 73 -1.41 -14.98 -5.61
C PHE A 73 0.04 -14.49 -5.56
N ILE A 74 0.99 -15.30 -6.05
CA ILE A 74 2.41 -14.92 -6.10
C ILE A 74 2.59 -13.71 -7.01
N ALA A 75 2.01 -13.71 -8.21
CA ALA A 75 2.09 -12.59 -9.13
C ALA A 75 1.52 -11.30 -8.50
N TYR A 76 0.38 -11.40 -7.82
CA TYR A 76 -0.22 -10.29 -7.09
C TYR A 76 0.69 -9.76 -5.98
N LEU A 77 1.24 -10.64 -5.14
CA LEU A 77 2.17 -10.26 -4.08
C LEU A 77 3.41 -9.56 -4.64
N THR A 78 3.98 -10.09 -5.72
CA THR A 78 5.16 -9.48 -6.37
C THR A 78 4.85 -8.07 -6.86
N VAL A 79 3.70 -7.86 -7.52
CA VAL A 79 3.28 -6.54 -7.98
C VAL A 79 3.04 -5.58 -6.81
N MET A 80 2.36 -6.02 -5.77
CA MET A 80 2.10 -5.19 -4.58
C MET A 80 3.40 -4.85 -3.84
N ALA A 81 4.35 -5.78 -3.75
CA ALA A 81 5.66 -5.53 -3.14
C ALA A 81 6.47 -4.52 -3.95
N LEU A 82 6.51 -4.64 -5.28
CA LEU A 82 7.16 -3.68 -6.17
C LEU A 82 6.54 -2.29 -6.04
N LEU A 83 5.21 -2.20 -6.06
CA LEU A 83 4.51 -0.92 -5.88
C LEU A 83 4.68 -0.35 -4.47
N GLY A 84 4.73 -1.21 -3.45
CA GLY A 84 5.05 -0.80 -2.09
C GLY A 84 6.45 -0.19 -2.00
N LEU A 85 7.45 -0.82 -2.62
CA LEU A 85 8.81 -0.32 -2.70
C LEU A 85 8.87 1.05 -3.40
N ILE A 86 8.17 1.19 -4.53
CA ILE A 86 8.04 2.46 -5.24
C ILE A 86 7.35 3.51 -4.37
N GLY A 87 6.31 3.13 -3.64
CA GLY A 87 5.60 4.01 -2.71
C GLY A 87 6.49 4.51 -1.58
N VAL A 88 7.30 3.64 -0.97
CA VAL A 88 8.30 4.01 0.06
C VAL A 88 9.39 4.89 -0.53
N TRP A 89 9.90 4.56 -1.72
CA TRP A 89 10.86 5.38 -2.44
C TRP A 89 10.32 6.78 -2.72
N ALA A 90 9.08 6.88 -3.21
CA ALA A 90 8.40 8.16 -3.42
C ALA A 90 8.18 8.92 -2.11
N ALA A 91 7.85 8.22 -1.03
CA ALA A 91 7.68 8.82 0.30
C ALA A 91 8.99 9.44 0.82
N PHE A 92 10.10 8.74 0.60
CA PHE A 92 11.44 9.24 0.93
C PHE A 92 11.74 10.53 0.17
N TRP A 93 11.62 10.53 -1.16
CA TRP A 93 11.86 11.73 -1.97
C TRP A 93 10.90 12.88 -1.65
N ALA A 94 9.63 12.58 -1.37
CA ALA A 94 8.67 13.59 -0.93
C ALA A 94 9.10 14.22 0.40
N THR A 95 9.59 13.41 1.34
CA THR A 95 10.08 13.91 2.63
C THR A 95 11.30 14.81 2.44
N VAL A 96 12.26 14.38 1.60
CA VAL A 96 13.45 15.17 1.25
C VAL A 96 13.07 16.48 0.55
N ALA A 97 12.12 16.45 -0.38
CA ALA A 97 11.68 17.64 -1.10
C ALA A 97 10.97 18.65 -0.19
N ILE A 98 10.18 18.17 0.80
CA ILE A 98 9.43 19.04 1.72
C ILE A 98 10.34 19.60 2.82
N HIS A 99 11.26 18.79 3.35
CA HIS A 99 12.00 19.12 4.57
C HIS A 99 13.49 19.41 4.36
N GLY A 100 14.01 19.23 3.15
CA GLY A 100 15.46 19.20 2.89
C GLY A 100 16.09 17.86 3.28
N LEU A 101 17.39 17.72 2.96
CA LEU A 101 18.24 16.62 3.43
C LEU A 101 18.71 16.86 4.86
#